data_AF-A0A936MTN8-F1
#
_entry.id   AF-A0A936MTN8-F1
#
_cell.length_a   1.000
_cell.length_b   1.000
_cell.length_c   1.000
_cell.angle_alpha   90.00
_cell.angle_beta   90.00
_cell.angle_gamma   90.00
#
_symmetry.space_group_name_H-M   'P 1'
#
loop_
_entity.id
_entity.type
_entity.pdbx_description
1 polymer ?
#
loop_
_entity_poly.entity_id
_entity_poly.type
_entity_poly.pdbx_seq_one_letter_code
_entity_poly.pdbx_strand_id
1 'polypeptide(L)'
;MKQGAEIDSEAKANEIVETPSFYTNHCVVIMEQGPIELDVPAPRWRISATLLIHDVPTATRIEADLPFITIPPLVHTRQIVAIAKIPMPVARWKFRFESDNVRAKAKVWLFPGTSVASECGIFEVPHG
;
A
#
# COMPACT_ATOMS: atom_id res chain seq x y z
N MET A 1 10.01 7.69 15.17
CA MET A 1 8.98 7.41 14.15
C MET A 1 9.62 6.58 13.05
N LYS A 2 9.03 5.45 12.64
CA LYS A 2 9.50 4.75 11.44
C LYS A 2 9.28 5.68 10.24
N GLN A 3 10.35 5.99 9.51
CA GLN A 3 10.29 6.75 8.26
C GLN A 3 9.48 5.93 7.25
N GLY A 4 8.51 6.55 6.56
CA GLY A 4 7.71 5.86 5.55
C GLY A 4 8.59 5.39 4.40
N ALA A 5 8.31 4.20 3.86
CA ALA A 5 9.00 3.69 2.67
C ALA A 5 8.41 4.32 1.41
N GLU A 6 9.25 4.70 0.45
CA GLU A 6 8.79 5.20 -0.84
C GLU A 6 8.45 4.04 -1.78
N ILE A 7 7.33 4.15 -2.49
CA ILE A 7 7.00 3.30 -3.63
C ILE A 7 6.87 4.18 -4.87
N ASP A 8 7.27 3.64 -6.01
CA ASP A 8 7.38 4.37 -7.27
C ASP A 8 6.76 3.55 -8.40
N SER A 9 5.99 4.20 -9.26
CA SER A 9 5.33 3.53 -10.39
C SER A 9 6.31 2.96 -11.42
N GLU A 10 7.56 3.45 -11.45
CA GLU A 10 8.62 2.98 -12.34
C GLU A 10 9.66 2.09 -11.64
N ALA A 11 9.52 1.85 -10.33
CA ALA A 11 10.44 0.97 -9.62
C ALA A 11 10.32 -0.47 -10.10
N LYS A 12 11.47 -1.13 -10.28
CA LYS A 12 11.53 -2.59 -10.56
C LYS A 12 10.92 -3.42 -9.43
N ALA A 13 10.99 -2.91 -8.20
CA ALA A 13 10.40 -3.53 -7.02
C ALA A 13 10.02 -2.47 -5.98
N ASN A 14 8.79 -2.56 -5.48
CA ASN A 14 8.32 -1.79 -4.33
C ASN A 14 8.08 -2.76 -3.18
N GLU A 15 9.08 -2.95 -2.32
CA GLU A 15 9.03 -3.96 -1.25
C GLU A 15 9.39 -3.35 0.10
N ILE A 16 8.68 -3.79 1.14
CA ILE A 16 8.96 -3.45 2.53
C ILE A 16 9.10 -4.75 3.31
N VAL A 17 10.28 -4.97 3.87
CA VAL A 17 10.60 -6.14 4.69
C VAL A 17 10.51 -5.75 6.16
N GLU A 18 9.80 -6.54 6.94
CA GLU A 18 9.65 -6.36 8.38
C GLU A 18 10.02 -7.64 9.11
N THR A 19 10.48 -7.51 10.36
CA THR A 19 10.58 -8.67 11.24
C THR A 19 9.17 -9.11 11.63
N PRO A 20 8.78 -10.38 11.37
CA PRO A 20 7.47 -10.86 11.76
C PRO A 20 7.24 -10.66 13.26
N SER A 21 6.10 -10.08 13.62
CA SER A 21 5.72 -9.83 15.01
C SER A 21 4.39 -10.53 15.31
N PHE A 22 4.09 -10.75 16.60
CA PHE A 22 2.77 -11.28 17.00
C PHE A 22 1.62 -10.31 16.67
N TYR A 23 1.90 -9.03 16.42
CA TYR A 23 0.92 -8.08 15.91
C TYR A 23 0.84 -8.16 14.39
N THR A 24 -0.36 -7.94 13.86
CA THR A 24 -0.49 -7.75 12.42
C THR A 24 -0.05 -6.33 12.06
N ASN A 25 0.66 -6.18 10.95
CA ASN A 25 0.93 -4.86 10.40
C ASN A 25 -0.19 -4.51 9.41
N HIS A 26 -0.69 -3.28 9.47
CA HIS A 26 -1.51 -2.68 8.43
C HIS A 26 -0.61 -1.76 7.61
N CYS A 27 -0.86 -1.63 6.31
CA CYS A 27 -0.19 -0.61 5.51
C CYS A 27 -1.13 0.57 5.25
N VAL A 28 -0.59 1.77 5.30
CA VAL A 28 -1.26 2.99 4.85
C VAL A 28 -0.41 3.57 3.73
N VAL A 29 -1.03 3.77 2.57
CA VAL A 29 -0.41 4.45 1.44
C VAL A 29 -0.92 5.88 1.42
N ILE A 30 -0.01 6.83 1.53
CA ILE A 30 -0.28 8.25 1.30
C ILE A 30 0.37 8.62 0.00
N MET A 31 -0.45 9.07 -0.94
CA MET A 31 0.01 9.61 -2.19
C MET A 31 0.14 11.11 -2.07
N GLU A 32 1.30 11.60 -2.50
CA GLU A 32 1.59 13.01 -2.59
C GLU A 32 1.61 13.36 -4.08
N GLN A 33 0.69 14.21 -4.53
CA GLN A 33 0.68 14.66 -5.91
C GLN A 33 1.79 15.70 -6.09
N GLY A 34 2.55 15.60 -7.19
CA GLY A 34 3.41 16.68 -7.64
C GLY A 34 2.61 17.93 -8.01
N PRO A 35 3.27 19.01 -8.44
CA PRO A 35 2.58 20.19 -8.97
C PRO A 35 1.59 19.76 -10.07
N ILE A 36 0.33 20.18 -9.96
CA ILE A 36 -0.66 19.95 -11.00
C ILE A 36 -0.39 20.96 -12.12
N GLU A 37 0.08 20.48 -13.27
CA GLU A 37 0.11 21.27 -14.49
C GLU A 37 -1.31 21.31 -15.07
N LEU A 38 -1.89 22.50 -15.20
CA LEU A 38 -3.31 22.67 -15.60
C LEU A 38 -3.63 22.08 -16.98
N ASP A 39 -2.62 21.90 -17.83
CA ASP A 39 -2.76 21.36 -19.19
C ASP A 39 -2.57 19.83 -19.28
N VAL A 40 -2.21 19.17 -18.16
CA VAL A 40 -1.99 17.73 -18.11
C VAL A 40 -3.14 17.06 -17.35
N PRO A 41 -3.85 16.10 -17.97
CA PRO A 41 -4.89 15.36 -17.26
C PRO A 41 -4.29 14.62 -16.07
N ALA A 42 -4.90 14.79 -14.90
CA ALA A 42 -4.44 14.13 -13.68
C ALA A 42 -4.45 12.60 -13.86
N PRO A 43 -3.38 11.92 -13.45
CA PRO A 43 -3.21 10.50 -13.71
C PRO A 43 -4.19 9.65 -12.90
N ARG A 44 -4.57 8.50 -13.46
CA ARG A 44 -5.22 7.44 -12.71
C ARG A 44 -4.18 6.49 -12.17
N TRP A 45 -4.39 6.06 -10.94
CA TRP A 45 -3.45 5.18 -10.26
C TRP A 45 -4.08 3.84 -9.93
N ARG A 46 -3.25 2.80 -9.93
CA ARG A 46 -3.64 1.45 -9.51
C ARG A 46 -2.64 0.95 -8.50
N ILE A 47 -3.14 0.45 -7.37
CA ILE A 47 -2.32 -0.16 -6.32
C ILE A 47 -2.82 -1.56 -6.07
N SER A 48 -1.89 -2.52 -6.05
CA SER A 48 -2.12 -3.85 -5.48
C SER A 48 -1.00 -4.19 -4.50
N ALA A 49 -1.25 -5.16 -3.62
CA ALA A 49 -0.27 -5.65 -2.68
C ALA A 49 -0.26 -7.18 -2.64
N THR A 50 0.93 -7.76 -2.66
CA THR A 50 1.18 -9.16 -2.38
C THR A 50 1.90 -9.26 -1.03
N LEU A 51 1.43 -10.15 -0.18
CA LEU A 51 1.93 -10.32 1.18
C LEU A 51 2.68 -11.64 1.30
N LEU A 52 3.85 -11.60 1.93
CA LEU A 52 4.47 -12.80 2.46
C LEU A 52 4.08 -12.93 3.93
N ILE A 53 3.15 -13.83 4.19
CA ILE A 53 2.65 -14.14 5.53
C ILE A 53 3.52 -15.22 6.14
N HIS A 54 3.88 -15.03 7.41
CA HIS A 54 4.49 -16.06 8.23
C HIS A 54 3.39 -16.73 9.06
N ASP A 55 3.04 -17.97 8.71
CA ASP A 55 2.16 -18.78 9.54
C ASP A 55 2.97 -19.33 10.73
N VAL A 56 2.94 -18.57 11.84
CA VAL A 56 3.72 -18.86 13.05
C VAL A 56 3.46 -20.29 13.59
N PRO A 57 2.21 -20.79 13.63
CA PRO A 57 1.91 -22.18 13.98
C PRO A 57 2.59 -23.27 13.15
N THR A 58 2.77 -23.07 11.83
CA THR A 58 3.22 -24.14 10.91
C THR A 58 4.61 -23.91 10.33
N ALA A 59 5.24 -22.76 10.64
CA ALA A 59 6.46 -22.27 9.99
C ALA A 59 6.36 -22.13 8.45
N THR A 60 5.14 -22.15 7.92
CA THR A 60 4.88 -22.04 6.48
C THR A 60 4.91 -20.57 6.05
N ARG A 61 5.46 -20.32 4.86
CA ARG A 61 5.38 -19.02 4.20
C ARG A 61 4.29 -19.07 3.14
N ILE A 62 3.31 -18.19 3.28
CA ILE A 62 2.16 -18.12 2.37
C ILE A 62 2.25 -16.79 1.63
N GLU A 63 2.17 -16.82 0.32
CA GLU A 63 1.96 -15.62 -0.48
C GLU A 63 0.45 -15.40 -0.65
N ALA A 64 0.00 -14.18 -0.35
CA ALA A 64 -1.40 -13.79 -0.52
C ALA A 64 -1.49 -12.48 -1.31
N ASP A 65 -2.22 -12.52 -2.41
CA ASP A 65 -2.54 -11.33 -3.20
C ASP A 65 -3.78 -10.66 -2.64
N LEU A 66 -3.67 -9.37 -2.35
CA LEU A 66 -4.82 -8.53 -2.06
C LEU A 66 -5.40 -7.95 -3.35
N PRO A 67 -6.73 -7.80 -3.45
CA PRO A 67 -7.37 -7.13 -4.57
C PRO A 67 -6.80 -5.73 -4.79
N PHE A 68 -6.65 -5.33 -6.05
CA PHE A 68 -6.20 -3.99 -6.38
C PHE A 68 -7.33 -2.97 -6.24
N ILE A 69 -6.97 -1.70 -6.03
CA ILE A 69 -7.90 -0.57 -6.15
C ILE A 69 -7.43 0.37 -7.27
N THR A 70 -8.40 1.01 -7.93
CA THR A 70 -8.15 2.10 -8.88
C THR A 70 -8.50 3.40 -8.20
N ILE A 71 -7.55 4.33 -8.15
CA ILE A 71 -7.68 5.62 -7.49
C ILE A 71 -7.96 6.68 -8.56
N PRO A 72 -8.99 7.51 -8.36
CA PRO A 72 -9.28 8.63 -9.26
C PRO A 72 -8.20 9.72 -9.14
N PRO A 73 -8.19 10.70 -10.05
CA PRO A 73 -7.40 11.91 -9.90
C PRO A 73 -7.46 12.52 -8.51
N LEU A 74 -6.30 12.78 -7.89
CA LEU A 74 -6.25 13.46 -6.61
C LEU A 74 -6.61 14.95 -6.75
N VAL A 75 -7.24 15.47 -5.70
CA VAL A 75 -7.61 16.89 -5.56
C VAL A 75 -6.69 17.65 -4.59
N HIS A 76 -5.82 16.96 -3.85
CA HIS A 76 -4.95 17.53 -2.84
C HIS A 76 -3.51 17.03 -2.95
N THR A 77 -2.56 17.86 -2.53
CA THR A 77 -1.12 17.56 -2.53
C THR A 77 -0.74 16.39 -1.64
N ARG A 78 -1.57 16.00 -0.66
CA ARG A 78 -1.37 14.81 0.17
C ARG A 78 -2.71 14.17 0.52
N GLN A 79 -2.88 12.89 0.19
CA GLN A 79 -4.11 12.14 0.45
C GLN A 79 -3.79 10.69 0.85
N ILE A 80 -4.45 10.20 1.90
CA ILE A 80 -4.49 8.75 2.17
C ILE A 80 -5.36 8.16 1.07
N VAL A 81 -4.83 7.23 0.30
CA VAL A 81 -5.55 6.65 -0.84
C VAL A 81 -5.89 5.19 -0.64
N ALA A 82 -5.12 4.48 0.19
CA ALA A 82 -5.25 3.05 0.34
C ALA A 82 -4.83 2.62 1.73
N ILE A 83 -5.61 1.74 2.35
CA ILE A 83 -5.19 0.97 3.52
C ILE A 83 -5.30 -0.50 3.17
N ALA A 84 -4.21 -1.24 3.39
CA ALA A 84 -4.24 -2.69 3.29
C ALA A 84 -4.24 -3.30 4.69
N LYS A 85 -5.19 -4.21 4.89
CA LYS A 85 -5.45 -4.89 6.14
C LYS A 85 -5.48 -6.40 5.90
N ILE A 86 -4.89 -7.14 6.82
CA ILE A 86 -4.83 -8.60 6.82
C ILE A 86 -4.88 -9.05 8.28
N PRO A 87 -5.50 -10.17 8.66
CA PRO A 87 -5.54 -10.63 10.04
C PRO A 87 -4.41 -11.65 10.36
N MET A 88 -3.22 -11.47 9.79
CA MET A 88 -2.10 -12.42 9.92
C MET A 88 -0.73 -11.72 10.03
N PRO A 89 0.27 -12.31 10.74
CA PRO A 89 1.63 -11.79 10.79
C PRO A 89 2.28 -11.68 9.40
N VAL A 90 2.60 -10.46 8.98
CA VAL A 90 3.23 -10.19 7.67
C VAL A 90 4.73 -9.96 7.83
N ALA A 91 5.52 -10.70 7.06
CA ALA A 91 6.97 -10.57 6.98
C ALA A 91 7.42 -9.62 5.86
N ARG A 92 6.66 -9.57 4.76
CA ARG A 92 6.96 -8.72 3.62
C ARG A 92 5.70 -8.20 2.96
N TRP A 93 5.75 -6.94 2.57
CA TRP A 93 4.80 -6.28 1.70
C TRP A 93 5.45 -6.03 0.35
N LYS A 94 4.81 -6.48 -0.73
CA LYS A 94 5.21 -6.17 -2.10
C LYS A 94 4.08 -5.40 -2.76
N PHE A 95 4.37 -4.21 -3.24
CA PHE A 95 3.39 -3.35 -3.88
C PHE A 95 3.58 -3.36 -5.40
N ARG A 96 2.47 -3.36 -6.11
CA ARG A 96 2.43 -2.96 -7.52
C ARG A 96 1.76 -1.61 -7.56
N PHE A 97 2.48 -0.62 -8.06
CA PHE A 97 1.98 0.74 -8.22
C PHE A 97 2.09 1.11 -9.69
N GLU A 98 0.97 1.49 -10.31
CA GLU A 98 0.91 1.87 -11.71
C GLU A 98 0.25 3.24 -11.84
N SER A 99 0.76 4.02 -12.79
CA SER A 99 0.25 5.34 -13.18
C SER A 99 0.15 5.39 -14.70
N ASP A 100 -0.93 5.96 -15.23
CA ASP A 100 -1.24 5.92 -16.66
C ASP A 100 -0.54 6.98 -17.51
N ASN A 101 -0.19 8.14 -16.97
CA ASN A 101 0.34 9.25 -17.76
C ASN A 101 1.65 9.89 -17.25
N VAL A 102 2.08 9.61 -16.01
CA VAL A 102 3.32 10.19 -15.44
C VAL A 102 3.89 9.27 -14.37
N ARG A 103 5.22 9.24 -14.20
CA ARG A 103 5.86 8.65 -13.02
C ARG A 103 5.26 9.25 -11.74
N ALA A 104 4.77 8.39 -10.86
CA ALA A 104 4.21 8.79 -9.59
C ALA A 104 4.95 8.12 -8.43
N LYS A 105 4.95 8.79 -7.27
CA LYS A 105 5.56 8.30 -6.04
C LYS A 105 4.53 8.36 -4.91
N ALA A 106 4.63 7.41 -4.00
CA ALA A 106 3.82 7.39 -2.79
C ALA A 106 4.69 6.99 -1.60
N LYS A 107 4.24 7.34 -0.41
CA LYS A 107 4.84 6.85 0.82
C LYS A 107 3.93 5.81 1.44
N VAL A 108 4.54 4.78 2.01
CA VAL A 108 3.87 3.69 2.68
C VAL A 108 4.37 3.62 4.11
N TRP A 109 3.43 3.55 5.04
CA TRP A 109 3.72 3.34 6.45
C TRP A 109 3.11 2.03 6.90
N LEU A 110 3.89 1.26 7.65
CA LEU A 110 3.43 0.05 8.31
C LEU A 110 3.13 0.38 9.77
N PHE A 111 1.88 0.15 10.17
CA PHE A 111 1.39 0.40 11.52
C PHE A 111 0.98 -0.92 12.17
N PRO A 112 1.38 -1.18 13.43
CA PRO A 112 0.81 -2.29 14.19
C PRO A 112 -0.70 -2.12 14.33
N GLY A 113 -1.44 -3.20 14.11
CA GLY A 113 -2.89 -3.20 14.17
C GLY A 113 -3.45 -4.61 14.33
N THR A 114 -4.75 -4.66 14.63
CA THR A 114 -5.53 -5.88 14.57
C THR A 114 -6.61 -5.68 13.53
N SER A 115 -6.71 -6.63 12.60
CA SER A 115 -7.81 -6.71 11.63
C SER A 115 -8.54 -8.02 11.87
N VAL A 116 -9.84 -8.04 11.64
CA VAL A 116 -10.62 -9.28 11.57
C VAL A 116 -10.71 -9.76 10.12
N ALA A 117 -11.13 -11.01 9.90
CA ALA A 117 -11.21 -11.59 8.55
C ALA A 117 -12.07 -10.77 7.57
N SER A 118 -13.12 -10.10 8.06
CA SER A 118 -13.98 -9.22 7.24
C SER A 118 -13.31 -7.93 6.77
N GLU A 119 -12.16 -7.57 7.34
CA GLU A 119 -11.39 -6.40 6.95
C GLU A 119 -10.17 -6.75 6.09
N CYS A 120 -10.08 -7.99 5.58
CA CYS A 120 -9.00 -8.39 4.68
C CYS A 120 -9.16 -7.73 3.30
N GLY A 121 -8.18 -6.94 2.87
CA GLY A 121 -8.20 -6.30 1.55
C GLY A 121 -7.47 -4.96 1.49
N ILE A 122 -7.54 -4.32 0.32
CA ILE A 122 -7.14 -2.93 0.09
C ILE A 122 -8.42 -2.09 -0.02
N PHE A 123 -8.47 -0.99 0.72
CA PHE A 123 -9.62 -0.08 0.77
C PHE A 123 -9.18 1.32 0.40
N GLU A 124 -9.93 1.99 -0.46
CA GLU A 124 -9.79 3.42 -0.67
C GLU A 124 -10.32 4.17 0.56
N VAL A 125 -9.58 5.18 1.03
CA VAL A 125 -9.98 5.98 2.19
C VAL A 125 -10.13 7.43 1.76
N PRO A 126 -11.29 8.07 2.02
CA PRO A 126 -11.44 9.48 1.74
C PRO A 126 -10.59 10.31 2.71
N HIS A 127 -10.01 11.40 2.22
CA HIS A 127 -9.39 12.41 3.07
C HIS A 127 -10.47 13.36 3.58
N GLY A 128 -10.46 13.66 4.88
CA GLY A 128 -11.32 14.66 5.51
C GLY A 128 -10.84 16.09 5.32
#